data_AF-A0AA47P3M8-F1
#
_entry.id   AF-A0AA47P3M8-F1
#
_cell.length_a   1.000
_cell.length_b   1.000
_cell.length_c   1.000
_cell.angle_alpha   90.00
_cell.angle_beta   90.00
_cell.angle_gamma   90.00
#
_symmetry.space_group_name_H-M   'P 1'
#
loop_
_entity.id
_entity.type
_entity.pdbx_description
1 polymer ?
#
loop_
_entity_poly.entity_id
_entity_poly.type
_entity_poly.pdbx_seq_one_letter_code
_entity_poly.pdbx_strand_id
1 'polypeptide(L)'
;MFACLSTGIMLMMTLCREVHVYEFIPSLRHTDLCHYYEKEYTMACTLGAYHPLLYEKLLVQRMNTAPLDDLKTKGRVTLRGFGSIDCPAEASVTP
;
A
#
# COMPACT_ATOMS: atom_id res chain seq x y z
N MET A 1 12.36 -5.85 12.73
CA MET A 1 12.37 -4.50 12.11
C MET A 1 11.70 -4.55 10.72
N PHE A 2 10.47 -5.07 10.61
CA PHE A 2 9.74 -5.15 9.34
C PHE A 2 8.26 -4.72 9.48
N ALA A 3 7.93 -3.99 10.57
CA ALA A 3 6.60 -3.44 10.83
C ALA A 3 6.42 -1.98 10.33
N CYS A 4 7.44 -1.38 9.70
CA CYS A 4 7.40 0.05 9.34
C CYS A 4 6.69 0.35 8.01
N LEU A 5 6.39 -0.65 7.16
CA LEU A 5 5.98 -0.38 5.78
C LEU A 5 4.57 0.25 5.72
N SER A 6 3.61 -0.29 6.49
CA SER A 6 2.28 0.31 6.65
C SER A 6 2.31 1.64 7.42
N THR A 7 3.19 1.76 8.41
CA THR A 7 3.34 3.00 9.20
C THR A 7 3.84 4.16 8.34
N GLY A 8 4.78 3.89 7.41
CA GLY A 8 5.27 4.91 6.47
C GLY A 8 4.19 5.41 5.52
N ILE A 9 3.31 4.52 5.02
CA ILE A 9 2.18 4.90 4.16
C ILE A 9 1.20 5.78 4.95
N MET A 10 0.84 5.38 6.17
CA MET A 10 -0.05 6.19 7.03
C MET A 10 0.53 7.57 7.32
N LEU A 11 1.82 7.66 7.65
CA LEU A 11 2.50 8.94 7.86
C LEU A 11 2.40 9.83 6.61
N MET A 12 2.72 9.29 5.44
CA MET A 12 2.63 10.07 4.19
C MET A 12 1.18 10.49 3.88
N MET A 13 0.19 9.66 4.19
CA MET A 13 -1.23 10.05 4.04
C MET A 13 -1.65 11.18 5.00
N THR A 14 -0.98 11.35 6.15
CA THR A 14 -1.23 12.50 7.03
C THR A 14 -0.60 13.80 6.51
N LEU A 15 0.54 13.71 5.81
CA LEU A 15 1.34 14.87 5.40
C LEU A 15 1.04 15.35 3.98
N CYS A 16 0.64 14.45 3.09
CA CYS A 16 0.45 14.72 1.67
C CYS A 16 -1.03 14.65 1.29
N ARG A 17 -1.44 15.39 0.25
CA ARG A 17 -2.80 15.28 -0.32
C ARG A 17 -3.01 14.04 -1.18
N GLU A 18 -1.94 13.58 -1.83
CA GLU A 18 -1.88 12.42 -2.70
C GLU A 18 -0.55 11.70 -2.43
N VAL A 19 -0.59 10.36 -2.37
CA VAL A 19 0.57 9.52 -2.07
C VAL A 19 0.69 8.45 -3.14
N HIS A 20 1.87 8.34 -3.76
CA HIS A 20 2.19 7.26 -4.66
C HIS A 20 3.09 6.24 -3.97
N VAL A 21 2.66 4.98 -3.99
CA VAL A 21 3.39 3.87 -3.38
C VAL A 21 3.84 2.93 -4.48
N TYR A 22 5.14 2.62 -4.52
CA TYR A 22 5.75 1.81 -5.57
C TYR A 22 6.22 0.45 -5.04
N GLU A 23 5.95 -0.61 -5.80
CA GLU A 23 6.33 -2.00 -5.54
C GLU A 23 5.94 -2.52 -4.14
N PHE A 24 5.00 -1.86 -3.47
CA PHE A 24 4.38 -2.37 -2.24
C PHE A 24 3.44 -3.53 -2.57
N ILE A 25 2.58 -3.33 -3.57
CA ILE A 25 1.91 -4.42 -4.28
C ILE A 25 2.75 -4.71 -5.53
N PRO A 26 3.20 -5.96 -5.73
CA PRO A 26 4.16 -6.25 -6.79
C PRO A 26 3.53 -6.08 -8.17
N SER A 27 4.31 -5.51 -9.10
CA SER A 27 3.97 -5.44 -10.52
C SER A 27 4.18 -6.78 -11.23
N LEU A 28 4.02 -6.79 -12.56
CA LEU A 28 4.45 -7.91 -13.41
C LEU A 28 5.95 -8.20 -13.33
N ARG A 29 6.75 -7.28 -12.76
CA ARG A 29 8.18 -7.50 -12.47
C ARG A 29 8.43 -8.24 -11.15
N HIS A 30 7.42 -8.89 -10.58
CA HIS A 30 7.58 -9.63 -9.33
C HIS A 30 8.71 -10.66 -9.44
N THR A 31 9.57 -10.68 -8.42
CA THR A 31 10.63 -11.69 -8.24
C THR A 31 10.71 -12.06 -6.76
N ASP A 32 11.34 -13.19 -6.47
CA ASP A 32 11.60 -13.63 -5.10
C ASP A 32 12.75 -12.82 -4.44
N LEU A 33 13.39 -11.88 -5.17
CA LEU A 33 14.42 -11.00 -4.61
C LEU A 33 13.81 -10.10 -3.54
N CYS A 34 14.27 -10.24 -2.29
CA CYS A 34 13.67 -9.54 -1.15
C CYS A 34 13.87 -8.01 -1.22
N HIS A 35 15.09 -7.57 -1.53
CA HIS A 35 15.46 -6.16 -1.59
C HIS A 35 16.28 -5.88 -2.85
N TYR A 36 16.04 -4.72 -3.48
CA TYR A 36 16.69 -4.34 -4.75
C TYR A 36 18.23 -4.23 -4.66
N TYR A 37 18.77 -4.06 -3.46
CA TYR A 37 20.20 -3.91 -3.20
C TYR A 37 20.86 -5.18 -2.65
N GLU A 38 20.07 -6.21 -2.33
CA GLU A 38 20.56 -7.48 -1.81
C GLU A 38 20.50 -8.58 -2.87
N LYS A 39 20.99 -9.77 -2.51
CA LYS A 39 20.94 -10.98 -3.36
C LYS A 39 20.14 -12.11 -2.72
N GLU A 40 19.40 -11.82 -1.65
CA GLU A 40 18.60 -12.79 -0.92
C GLU A 40 17.27 -13.03 -1.64
N TYR A 41 16.95 -14.31 -1.88
CA TYR A 41 15.72 -14.74 -2.54
C TYR A 41 14.77 -15.40 -1.54
N THR A 42 13.68 -14.72 -1.21
CA THR A 42 12.63 -15.24 -0.33
C THR A 42 11.29 -14.56 -0.60
N MET A 43 10.23 -15.36 -0.63
CA MET A 43 8.86 -14.87 -0.76
C MET A 43 8.33 -14.21 0.51
N ALA A 44 9.01 -14.35 1.64
CA ALA A 44 8.59 -13.79 2.92
C ALA A 44 8.50 -12.25 2.88
N CYS A 45 9.39 -11.60 2.13
CA CYS A 45 9.41 -10.14 2.01
C CYS A 45 8.26 -9.59 1.16
N THR A 46 7.71 -10.39 0.25
CA THR A 46 6.60 -9.96 -0.62
C THR A 46 5.25 -10.45 -0.14
N LEU A 47 5.13 -11.70 0.32
CA LEU A 47 3.86 -12.29 0.73
C LEU A 47 3.60 -12.16 2.23
N GLY A 48 4.64 -11.84 3.00
CA GLY A 48 4.59 -11.84 4.46
C GLY A 48 4.98 -13.19 5.04
N ALA A 49 5.60 -13.14 6.22
CA ALA A 49 5.84 -14.30 7.07
C ALA A 49 5.39 -13.95 8.49
N TYR A 50 6.18 -13.14 9.19
CA TYR A 50 5.87 -12.70 10.56
C TYR A 50 4.80 -11.61 10.62
N HIS A 51 4.74 -10.73 9.61
CA HIS A 51 3.76 -9.64 9.55
C HIS A 51 2.58 -10.01 8.65
N PRO A 52 1.37 -9.49 8.93
CA PRO A 52 0.19 -9.66 8.09
C PRO A 52 0.27 -8.82 6.80
N LEU A 53 1.42 -8.85 6.12
CA LEU A 53 1.76 -8.04 4.95
C LEU A 53 0.75 -8.25 3.82
N LEU A 54 0.21 -9.47 3.69
CA LEU A 54 -0.86 -9.77 2.76
C LEU A 54 -2.11 -8.90 3.01
N TYR A 55 -2.55 -8.78 4.28
CA TYR A 55 -3.71 -7.97 4.63
C TYR A 55 -3.47 -6.48 4.42
N GLU A 56 -2.26 -5.99 4.73
CA GLU A 56 -1.88 -4.60 4.45
C GLU A 56 -1.93 -4.30 2.94
N LYS A 57 -1.43 -5.22 2.11
CA LYS A 57 -1.49 -5.10 0.65
C LYS A 57 -2.92 -5.09 0.12
N LEU A 58 -3.79 -5.96 0.64
CA LEU A 58 -5.20 -5.98 0.26
C LEU A 58 -5.91 -4.66 0.63
N LEU A 59 -5.59 -4.09 1.80
CA LEU A 59 -6.12 -2.78 2.19
C LEU A 59 -5.64 -1.66 1.27
N VAL A 60 -4.34 -1.59 0.99
CA VAL A 60 -3.77 -0.61 0.05
C VAL A 60 -4.35 -0.77 -1.35
N GLN A 61 -4.59 -2.01 -1.81
CA GLN A 61 -5.23 -2.28 -3.09
C GLN A 61 -6.65 -1.75 -3.13
N ARG A 62 -7.41 -1.94 -2.04
CA ARG A 62 -8.79 -1.46 -1.92
C ARG A 62 -8.87 0.06 -1.92
N MET A 63 -7.89 0.74 -1.32
CA MET A 63 -7.84 2.21 -1.25
C MET A 63 -7.27 2.86 -2.52
N ASN A 64 -6.77 2.08 -3.47
CA ASN A 64 -6.18 2.59 -4.69
C ASN A 64 -7.20 3.35 -5.53
N THR A 65 -6.86 4.57 -5.94
CA THR A 65 -7.67 5.38 -6.85
C THR A 65 -7.16 5.36 -8.30
N ALA A 66 -5.96 4.84 -8.55
CA ALA A 66 -5.39 4.73 -9.90
C ALA A 66 -5.92 3.50 -10.67
N PRO A 67 -5.87 3.51 -12.01
CA PRO A 67 -6.20 2.35 -12.84
C PRO A 67 -5.36 1.12 -12.48
N LEU A 68 -5.96 -0.07 -12.56
CA LEU A 68 -5.26 -1.33 -12.27
C LEU A 68 -4.06 -1.57 -13.20
N ASP A 69 -4.07 -0.99 -14.39
CA ASP A 69 -2.98 -1.11 -15.35
C ASP A 69 -1.68 -0.43 -14.85
N ASP A 70 -1.80 0.68 -14.12
CA ASP A 70 -0.64 1.32 -13.48
C ASP A 70 -0.03 0.43 -12.40
N LEU A 71 -0.87 -0.31 -11.67
CA LEU A 71 -0.37 -1.29 -10.70
C LEU A 71 0.37 -2.42 -11.42
N LYS A 72 -0.21 -2.99 -12.48
CA LYS A 72 0.39 -4.12 -13.21
C LYS A 72 1.70 -3.74 -13.90
N THR A 73 1.75 -2.60 -14.56
CA THR A 73 2.89 -2.21 -15.42
C THR A 73 3.96 -1.41 -14.66
N LYS A 74 3.55 -0.56 -13.72
CA LYS A 74 4.47 0.34 -12.98
C LYS A 74 4.68 -0.08 -11.53
N GLY A 75 3.86 -0.98 -10.98
CA GLY A 75 3.89 -1.31 -9.56
C GLY A 75 3.42 -0.15 -8.70
N ARG A 76 2.60 0.76 -9.26
CA ARG A 76 2.19 2.00 -8.60
C ARG A 76 0.77 1.92 -8.08
N VAL A 77 0.59 2.29 -6.83
CA VAL A 77 -0.70 2.54 -6.19
C VAL A 77 -0.80 4.04 -5.89
N THR A 78 -1.98 4.63 -6.06
CA THR A 78 -2.26 6.02 -5.68
C THR A 78 -3.28 6.04 -4.56
N LEU A 79 -2.93 6.70 -3.46
CA LEU A 79 -3.76 6.85 -2.27
C LEU A 79 -4.08 8.33 -2.05
N ARG A 80 -5.30 8.62 -1.61
CA ARG A 80 -5.70 9.96 -1.15
C ARG A 80 -5.18 10.16 0.27
N GLY A 81 -4.52 11.29 0.53
CA GLY A 81 -4.19 11.68 1.89
C GLY A 81 -5.42 12.00 2.71
N PHE A 82 -5.32 11.91 4.04
CA PHE A 82 -6.46 12.10 4.94
C PHE A 82 -7.07 13.51 4.82
N GLY A 83 -6.24 14.53 4.59
CA GLY A 83 -6.72 15.90 4.36
C GLY A 83 -7.45 16.11 3.02
N SER A 84 -7.53 15.10 2.16
CA SER A 84 -8.30 15.14 0.91
C SER A 84 -9.48 14.16 0.91
N ILE A 85 -9.82 13.51 2.03
CA ILE A 85 -10.97 12.59 2.13
C ILE A 85 -12.18 13.33 2.69
N ASP A 86 -13.32 13.21 2.02
CA ASP A 86 -14.60 13.74 2.48
C ASP A 86 -15.37 12.64 3.21
N CYS A 87 -15.56 12.80 4.53
CA CYS A 87 -16.42 11.94 5.33
C CYS A 87 -17.78 12.64 5.51
N PRO A 88 -18.92 11.99 5.24
CA PRO A 88 -20.19 12.53 5.68
C PRO A 88 -20.15 12.65 7.21
N ALA A 89 -20.48 13.82 7.75
CA ALA A 89 -20.82 13.94 9.17
C ALA A 89 -21.93 12.92 9.44
N GLU A 90 -21.81 12.12 10.50
CA GLU A 90 -22.75 11.07 10.88
C GLU A 90 -24.16 11.43 10.39
N ALA A 91 -24.64 10.73 9.36
CA ALA A 91 -26.06 10.71 9.11
C ALA A 91 -26.63 10.16 10.41
N SER A 92 -27.25 11.04 11.19
CA SER A 92 -27.95 10.75 12.42
C SER A 92 -28.67 9.43 12.24
N VAL A 93 -28.14 8.37 12.86
CA VAL A 93 -28.90 7.15 13.13
C VAL A 93 -29.91 7.59 14.17
N THR A 94 -31.00 8.20 13.72
CA THR A 94 -32.21 8.32 14.52
C THR A 94 -32.73 6.90 14.72
N PRO A 95 -32.99 6.48 15.97
CA PRO A 95 -33.47 5.13 16.28
C PRO A 95 -34.81 4.82 15.60
#